data_AF-A0A923E8X0-F1
#
_entry.id   AF-A0A923E8X0-F1
#
_cell.length_a   1.000
_cell.length_b   1.000
_cell.length_c   1.000
_cell.angle_alpha   90.00
_cell.angle_beta   90.00
_cell.angle_gamma   90.00
#
_symmetry.space_group_name_H-M   'P 1'
#
loop_
_entity.id
_entity.type
_entity.pdbx_description
1 polymer ?
#
loop_
_entity_poly.entity_id
_entity_poly.type
_entity_poly.pdbx_seq_one_letter_code
_entity_poly.pdbx_strand_id
1 'polypeptide(L)'
;MVKIYNKLEYFQENIKEAIINLKTNNCSLAHEYIILAMVEDENAPEGHNLLGILSEIKGDLILAGKHYRASWALDPTYKPASRNLERITSFNYIFNREHIDYGDKPEKEEEIVYYIEYNSKNIGHLKKKE
;
A
#
# COMPACT_ATOMS: atom_id res chain seq x y z
N MET A 1 33.68 -7.99 12.22
CA MET A 1 33.04 -6.67 12.00
C MET A 1 31.55 -6.91 11.89
N VAL A 2 30.82 -6.75 12.99
CA VAL A 2 29.35 -6.75 12.96
C VAL A 2 28.97 -5.38 12.40
N LYS A 3 28.43 -5.34 11.16
CA LYS A 3 27.79 -4.13 10.67
C LYS A 3 26.70 -3.78 11.68
N ILE A 4 26.85 -2.65 12.38
CA ILE A 4 25.77 -2.07 13.16
C ILE A 4 24.76 -1.62 12.11
N TYR A 5 23.87 -2.53 11.71
CA TYR A 5 22.82 -2.21 10.76
C TYR A 5 21.88 -1.22 11.42
N ASN A 6 21.66 -0.08 10.76
CA ASN A 6 20.60 0.82 11.18
C ASN A 6 19.27 0.08 11.00
N LYS A 7 18.47 -0.01 12.06
CA LYS A 7 17.16 -0.67 12.08
C LYS A 7 16.26 -0.23 10.90
N LEU A 8 16.29 1.06 10.57
CA LEU A 8 15.53 1.62 9.47
C LEU A 8 16.03 1.12 8.10
N GLU A 9 17.34 1.03 7.92
CA GLU A 9 17.94 0.55 6.66
C GLU A 9 17.62 -0.95 6.47
N TYR A 10 17.67 -1.73 7.54
CA TYR A 10 17.32 -3.15 7.49
C TYR A 10 15.83 -3.36 7.19
N PHE A 11 14.94 -2.57 7.79
CA PHE A 11 13.52 -2.56 7.46
C PHE A 11 13.29 -2.27 5.96
N GLN A 12 13.88 -1.19 5.46
CA GLN A 12 13.72 -0.77 4.06
C GLN A 12 14.25 -1.82 3.07
N GLU A 13 15.37 -2.46 3.37
CA GLU A 13 15.92 -3.51 2.52
C GLU A 13 15.01 -4.74 2.48
N ASN A 14 14.48 -5.17 3.63
CA ASN A 14 13.53 -6.29 3.69
C ASN A 14 12.23 -5.98 2.93
N ILE A 15 11.70 -4.75 3.04
CA ILE A 15 10.53 -4.31 2.25
C ILE A 15 10.82 -4.40 0.76
N LYS A 16 11.98 -3.92 0.32
CA LYS A 16 12.40 -3.97 -1.09
C LYS A 16 12.53 -5.41 -1.60
N GLU A 17 13.18 -6.29 -0.84
CA GLU A 17 13.34 -7.70 -1.20
C GLU A 17 11.99 -8.44 -1.24
N ALA A 18 11.09 -8.14 -0.31
CA ALA A 18 9.73 -8.65 -0.34
C ALA A 18 8.99 -8.26 -1.63
N ILE A 19 9.06 -6.99 -2.03
CA ILE A 19 8.43 -6.48 -3.25
C ILE A 19 8.99 -7.16 -4.50
N ILE A 20 10.31 -7.31 -4.59
CA ILE A 20 10.97 -8.04 -5.70
C ILE A 20 10.42 -9.45 -5.79
N ASN A 21 10.35 -10.18 -4.67
CA ASN A 21 9.90 -11.56 -4.64
C ASN A 21 8.39 -11.71 -4.92
N LEU A 22 7.54 -10.75 -4.51
CA LEU A 22 6.13 -10.73 -4.90
C LEU A 22 5.96 -10.54 -6.41
N LYS A 23 6.73 -9.63 -7.01
CA LYS A 23 6.69 -9.37 -8.47
C LYS A 23 7.18 -10.56 -9.29
N THR A 24 8.16 -11.30 -8.79
CA THR A 24 8.68 -12.53 -9.44
C THR A 24 7.92 -13.80 -9.04
N ASN A 25 6.85 -13.68 -8.25
CA ASN A 25 6.00 -14.78 -7.79
C ASN A 25 6.71 -15.79 -6.84
N ASN A 26 7.84 -15.41 -6.24
CA ASN A 26 8.55 -16.15 -5.20
C ASN A 26 7.87 -15.95 -3.84
N CYS A 27 6.66 -16.49 -3.70
CA CYS A 27 5.79 -16.23 -2.55
C CYS A 27 6.38 -16.62 -1.19
N SER A 28 7.21 -17.68 -1.13
CA SER A 28 7.84 -18.11 0.12
C SER A 28 8.88 -17.11 0.62
N LEU A 29 9.80 -16.69 -0.26
CA LEU A 29 10.81 -15.68 0.08
C LEU A 29 10.18 -14.32 0.36
N ALA A 30 9.15 -13.95 -0.41
CA ALA A 30 8.38 -12.74 -0.14
C ALA A 30 7.83 -12.74 1.29
N HIS A 31 7.23 -13.85 1.72
CA HIS A 31 6.71 -13.98 3.08
C HIS A 31 7.81 -13.84 4.13
N GLU A 32 8.97 -14.49 3.95
CA GLU A 32 10.10 -14.38 4.87
C GLU A 32 10.57 -12.93 5.05
N TYR A 33 10.79 -12.21 3.95
CA TYR A 33 11.21 -10.81 3.99
C TYR A 33 10.14 -9.89 4.61
N ILE A 34 8.86 -10.15 4.36
CA ILE A 34 7.77 -9.40 5.02
C ILE A 34 7.83 -9.59 6.54
N ILE A 35 8.01 -10.82 7.01
CA ILE A 35 8.13 -11.10 8.45
C ILE A 35 9.37 -10.43 9.05
N LEU A 36 10.52 -10.47 8.36
CA LEU A 36 11.72 -9.78 8.80
C LEU A 36 11.51 -8.26 8.93
N ALA A 37 10.81 -7.63 7.98
CA ALA A 37 10.46 -6.22 8.09
C ALA A 37 9.52 -5.95 9.29
N MET A 38 8.49 -6.77 9.48
CA MET A 38 7.54 -6.61 10.59
C MET A 38 8.16 -6.85 11.97
N VAL A 39 9.20 -7.69 12.08
CA VAL A 39 9.97 -7.84 13.33
C VAL A 39 10.68 -6.54 13.70
N GLU A 40 11.13 -5.76 12.71
CA GLU A 40 11.72 -4.46 12.98
C GLU A 40 10.65 -3.41 13.30
N ASP A 41 9.58 -3.33 12.52
CA ASP A 41 8.48 -2.41 12.81
C ASP A 41 7.12 -3.04 12.48
N GLU A 42 6.45 -3.51 13.54
CA GLU A 42 5.11 -4.11 13.45
C GLU A 42 3.99 -3.07 13.25
N ASN A 43 4.27 -1.79 13.52
CA ASN A 43 3.31 -0.70 13.36
C ASN A 43 3.43 -0.02 11.99
N ALA A 44 4.44 -0.39 11.19
CA ALA A 44 4.59 0.10 9.84
C ALA A 44 3.53 -0.50 8.91
N PRO A 45 2.84 0.31 8.08
CA PRO A 45 1.76 -0.16 7.23
C PRO A 45 2.23 -1.10 6.10
N GLU A 46 3.49 -1.01 5.66
CA GLU A 46 4.04 -1.70 4.49
C GLU A 46 3.94 -3.22 4.64
N GLY A 47 4.32 -3.77 5.79
CA GLY A 47 4.30 -5.21 6.03
C GLY A 47 2.91 -5.80 5.83
N HIS A 48 1.89 -5.16 6.39
CA HIS A 48 0.50 -5.58 6.20
C HIS A 48 0.01 -5.36 4.76
N ASN A 49 0.40 -4.29 4.07
CA ASN A 49 0.05 -4.15 2.65
C ASN A 49 0.64 -5.31 1.82
N LEU A 50 1.90 -5.65 2.05
CA LEU A 50 2.58 -6.75 1.35
C LEU A 50 2.01 -8.14 1.69
N LEU A 51 1.60 -8.39 2.94
CA LEU A 51 0.84 -9.60 3.29
C LEU A 51 -0.51 -9.65 2.56
N GLY A 52 -1.17 -8.51 2.39
CA GLY A 52 -2.41 -8.42 1.61
C GLY A 52 -2.18 -8.81 0.15
N ILE A 53 -1.12 -8.30 -0.46
CA ILE A 53 -0.72 -8.63 -1.84
C ILE A 53 -0.38 -10.12 -1.96
N LEU A 54 0.36 -10.67 -1.00
CA LEU A 54 0.69 -12.10 -0.97
C LEU A 54 -0.57 -12.97 -0.92
N SER A 55 -1.54 -12.64 -0.06
CA SER A 55 -2.81 -13.34 0.04
C SER A 55 -3.64 -13.22 -1.25
N GLU A 56 -3.64 -12.05 -1.87
CA GLU A 56 -4.34 -11.83 -3.14
C GLU A 56 -3.73 -12.65 -4.28
N ILE A 57 -2.39 -12.71 -4.39
CA ILE A 57 -1.67 -13.55 -5.35
C ILE A 57 -2.02 -15.04 -5.14
N LYS A 58 -2.24 -15.46 -3.90
CA LYS A 58 -2.67 -16.82 -3.54
C LYS A 58 -4.18 -17.07 -3.76
N GLY A 59 -4.95 -16.03 -4.12
CA GLY A 59 -6.39 -16.11 -4.35
C GLY A 59 -7.26 -15.98 -3.09
N ASP A 60 -6.68 -15.71 -1.92
CA ASP A 60 -7.43 -15.49 -0.68
C ASP A 60 -7.76 -14.00 -0.50
N LEU A 61 -8.82 -13.56 -1.17
CA LEU A 61 -9.27 -12.16 -1.13
C LEU A 61 -9.79 -11.73 0.25
N ILE A 62 -10.32 -12.68 1.04
CA ILE A 62 -10.82 -12.38 2.38
C ILE A 62 -9.64 -12.01 3.28
N LEU A 63 -8.59 -12.83 3.26
CA LEU A 63 -7.38 -12.56 4.03
C LEU A 63 -6.64 -11.34 3.48
N ALA A 64 -6.57 -11.16 2.16
CA ALA A 64 -6.00 -9.97 1.55
C ALA A 64 -6.68 -8.70 2.08
N GLY A 65 -8.01 -8.66 2.08
CA GLY A 65 -8.77 -7.54 2.60
C GLY A 65 -8.63 -7.32 4.11
N LYS A 66 -8.32 -8.35 4.91
CA LYS A 66 -7.99 -8.16 6.34
C LYS A 66 -6.66 -7.43 6.49
N HIS A 67 -5.65 -7.86 5.75
CA HIS A 67 -4.33 -7.26 5.77
C HIS A 67 -4.30 -5.83 5.22
N TYR A 68 -4.99 -5.56 4.11
CA TYR A 68 -5.14 -4.18 3.61
C TYR A 68 -5.84 -3.26 4.61
N ARG A 69 -6.88 -3.75 5.30
CA ARG A 69 -7.54 -2.97 6.37
C ARG A 69 -6.62 -2.73 7.57
N ALA A 70 -5.81 -3.70 7.96
CA ALA A 70 -4.84 -3.53 9.04
C ALA A 70 -3.79 -2.48 8.68
N SER A 71 -3.22 -2.56 7.47
CA SER A 71 -2.29 -1.55 6.94
C SER A 71 -2.91 -0.15 6.94
N TRP A 72 -4.14 -0.03 6.44
CA TRP A 72 -4.87 1.24 6.39
C TRP A 72 -5.22 1.79 7.78
N ALA A 73 -5.46 0.92 8.77
CA ALA A 73 -5.73 1.33 10.14
C ALA A 73 -4.48 1.83 10.88
N LEU A 74 -3.30 1.31 10.53
CA LEU A 74 -2.01 1.77 11.08
C LEU A 74 -1.64 3.15 10.54
N ASP A 75 -1.76 3.34 9.22
CA ASP A 75 -1.52 4.63 8.59
C ASP A 75 -2.52 4.90 7.45
N PRO A 76 -3.53 5.74 7.69
CA PRO A 76 -4.48 6.16 6.66
C PRO A 76 -3.87 6.95 5.49
N THR A 77 -2.66 7.50 5.68
CA THR A 77 -1.94 8.26 4.65
C THR A 77 -1.13 7.36 3.71
N TYR A 78 -0.88 6.10 4.10
CA TYR A 78 -0.27 5.09 3.24
C TYR A 78 -1.26 4.60 2.18
N LYS A 79 -1.33 5.36 1.08
CA LYS A 79 -2.29 5.15 -0.02
C LYS A 79 -2.27 3.75 -0.65
N PRO A 80 -1.15 3.03 -0.79
CA PRO A 80 -1.15 1.70 -1.40
C PRO A 80 -2.17 0.74 -0.79
N ALA A 81 -2.31 0.76 0.54
CA ALA A 81 -3.29 -0.07 1.25
C ALA A 81 -4.74 0.23 0.85
N SER A 82 -5.09 1.52 0.80
CA SER A 82 -6.44 1.96 0.41
C SER A 82 -6.75 1.63 -1.05
N ARG A 83 -5.80 1.85 -1.98
CA ARG A 83 -5.94 1.55 -3.40
C ARG A 83 -6.11 0.05 -3.65
N ASN A 84 -5.33 -0.78 -2.96
CA ASN A 84 -5.46 -2.23 -3.05
C ASN A 84 -6.79 -2.71 -2.46
N LEU A 85 -7.21 -2.18 -1.31
CA LEU A 85 -8.50 -2.52 -0.69
C LEU A 85 -9.68 -2.16 -1.60
N GLU A 86 -9.68 -0.94 -2.15
CA GLU A 86 -10.69 -0.50 -3.11
C GLU A 86 -10.71 -1.42 -4.34
N ARG A 87 -9.53 -1.71 -4.91
CA ARG A 87 -9.41 -2.58 -6.08
C ARG A 87 -10.00 -3.96 -5.85
N ILE A 88 -9.69 -4.64 -4.74
CA ILE A 88 -10.20 -6.00 -4.47
C ILE A 88 -11.68 -6.02 -4.06
N THR A 89 -12.24 -4.90 -3.62
CA THR A 89 -13.65 -4.79 -3.24
C THR A 89 -14.54 -4.22 -4.34
N SER A 90 -13.95 -3.80 -5.46
CA SER A 90 -14.68 -3.33 -6.64
C SER A 90 -15.50 -4.44 -7.28
N PHE A 91 -16.69 -4.10 -7.77
CA PHE A 91 -17.55 -5.01 -8.53
C PHE A 91 -16.88 -5.58 -9.79
N ASN A 92 -15.92 -4.84 -10.36
CA ASN A 92 -15.20 -5.21 -11.56
C ASN A 92 -13.82 -5.79 -11.27
N TYR A 93 -13.60 -6.32 -10.06
CA TYR A 93 -12.31 -6.91 -9.72
C TYR A 93 -11.93 -8.05 -10.68
N ILE A 94 -10.79 -7.88 -11.32
CA ILE A 94 -10.10 -8.90 -12.11
C ILE A 94 -8.65 -8.88 -11.62
N PHE A 95 -8.14 -10.05 -11.23
CA PHE A 95 -6.75 -10.15 -10.81
C PHE A 95 -5.83 -9.76 -11.97
N ASN A 96 -5.12 -8.65 -11.80
CA ASN A 96 -4.04 -8.22 -12.67
C ASN A 96 -2.92 -7.68 -11.80
N ARG A 97 -1.75 -8.33 -11.91
CA ARG A 97 -0.55 -8.01 -11.14
C ARG A 97 -0.02 -6.60 -11.43
N GLU A 98 -0.29 -6.05 -12.61
CA GLU A 98 0.13 -4.70 -13.01
C GLU A 98 -0.63 -3.59 -12.27
N HIS A 99 -1.82 -3.90 -11.75
CA HIS A 99 -2.67 -2.97 -11.00
C HIS A 99 -2.46 -3.04 -9.48
N ILE A 100 -1.58 -3.91 -9.01
CA ILE A 100 -1.23 -4.01 -7.59
C ILE A 100 -0.33 -2.82 -7.22
N ASP A 101 -0.67 -2.12 -6.13
CA ASP A 101 0.16 -1.06 -5.58
C ASP A 101 1.05 -1.62 -4.46
N TYR A 102 2.34 -1.81 -4.75
CA TYR A 102 3.31 -2.36 -3.80
C TYR A 102 3.84 -1.32 -2.82
N GLY A 103 3.55 -0.02 -3.03
CA GLY A 103 4.15 1.07 -2.27
C GLY A 103 5.62 1.35 -2.59
N ASP A 104 6.12 0.90 -3.75
CA ASP A 104 7.48 1.14 -4.24
C ASP A 104 7.58 2.36 -5.17
N LYS A 105 6.47 3.06 -5.40
CA LYS A 105 6.40 4.23 -6.26
C LYS A 105 6.16 5.47 -5.39
N PRO A 106 6.78 6.61 -5.71
CA PRO A 106 6.47 7.86 -5.01
C PRO A 106 5.01 8.23 -5.23
N GLU A 107 4.38 8.72 -4.16
CA GLU A 107 3.05 9.30 -4.26
C GLU A 107 3.08 10.48 -5.22
N LYS A 108 2.16 10.48 -6.18
CA LYS A 108 1.97 11.62 -7.08
C LYS A 108 1.01 12.58 -6.40
N GLU A 109 1.34 13.87 -6.41
CA GLU A 109 0.37 14.88 -6.01
C GLU A 109 -0.87 14.73 -6.88
N GLU A 110 -2.00 14.49 -6.24
CA GLU A 110 -3.29 14.49 -6.93
C GLU A 110 -3.51 15.91 -7.43
N GLU A 111 -3.63 16.06 -8.76
CA GLU A 111 -3.94 17.33 -9.35
C GLU A 111 -5.28 17.80 -8.79
N ILE A 112 -5.28 18.91 -8.04
CA ILE A 112 -6.50 19.49 -7.50
C ILE A 112 -7.31 20.03 -8.68
N VAL A 113 -8.18 19.20 -9.24
CA VAL A 113 -9.02 19.52 -10.40
C VAL A 113 -10.16 20.46 -10.02
N TYR A 114 -10.50 20.58 -8.73
CA TYR A 114 -11.62 21.38 -8.26
C TYR A 114 -11.22 22.39 -7.18
N TYR A 115 -11.87 23.55 -7.18
CA TYR A 115 -11.73 24.56 -6.14
C TYR A 115 -13.11 25.05 -5.68
N ILE A 116 -13.18 25.63 -4.48
CA ILE A 116 -14.41 26.20 -3.93
C ILE A 116 -14.40 27.70 -4.17
N GLU A 117 -15.39 28.19 -4.92
CA GLU A 117 -15.64 29.62 -5.13
C GLU A 117 -16.79 30.08 -4.22
N TYR A 118 -16.57 31.07 -3.37
CA TYR A 118 -17.61 31.59 -2.48
C TYR A 118 -18.36 32.75 -3.15
N ASN A 119 -19.69 32.69 -3.14
CA ASN A 119 -20.51 33.80 -3.63
C ASN A 119 -20.67 34.91 -2.57
N SER A 120 -21.38 35.98 -2.91
CA SER A 120 -21.66 37.12 -2.01
C SER A 120 -22.43 36.77 -0.72
N LYS A 121 -23.02 35.57 -0.65
CA LYS A 121 -23.69 35.03 0.54
C LYS A 121 -22.81 34.05 1.34
N ASN A 122 -21.52 33.97 1.03
CA ASN A 122 -20.56 33.00 1.59
C ASN A 122 -20.93 31.53 1.35
N ILE A 123 -21.67 31.25 0.27
CA ILE A 123 -21.99 29.88 -0.15
C ILE A 123 -20.91 29.42 -1.12
N GLY A 124 -20.25 28.31 -0.81
CA GLY A 124 -19.20 27.69 -1.64
C GLY A 124 -19.77 26.89 -2.80
N HIS A 125 -19.25 27.13 -4.00
CA HIS A 125 -19.58 26.43 -5.24
C HIS A 125 -18.35 25.65 -5.71
N LEU A 126 -18.48 24.34 -5.90
CA LEU A 126 -17.40 23.53 -6.45
C LEU A 126 -17.25 23.83 -7.94
N LYS A 127 -16.07 24.30 -8.35
CA LYS A 127 -15.71 24.63 -9.73
C LYS A 127 -14.56 23.74 -10.18
N LYS A 128 -14.58 23.31 -11.45
CA LYS A 128 -13.46 22.61 -12.07
C LYS A 128 -12.44 23.64 -12.57
N LYS A 129 -11.15 23.39 -12.36
CA LYS A 129 -10.07 24.15 -13.03
C LYS A 129 -10.13 23.86 -14.53
N GLU A 130 -10.03 24.91 -15.34
CA GLU A 130 -9.95 24.81 -16.80
C GLU A 130 -8.60 24.24 -17.26
#